data_AF-A0A497GNR1-F1
#
_entry.id   AF-A0A497GNR1-F1
#
_cell.length_a   1.000
_cell.length_b   1.000
_cell.length_c   1.000
_cell.angle_alpha   90.00
_cell.angle_beta   90.00
_cell.angle_gamma   90.00
#
_symmetry.space_group_name_H-M   'P 1'
#
loop_
_entity.id
_entity.type
_entity.pdbx_description
1 polymer ?
#
loop_
_entity_poly.entity_id
_entity_poly.type
_entity_poly.pdbx_seq_one_letter_code
_entity_poly.pdbx_strand_id
1 'polypeptide(L)'
;MEQLSKVEKFVLAYLWYEYGGSTYFMRGSKAPEEFLAEMIINDVMPERRPRHYMEALEAVKRAIKKLCDFWALQLSGYEVSLTVFGQQ
;
A
#
# COMPACT_ATOMS: atom_id res chain seq x y z
N MET A 1 1.05 -0.45 -21.91
CA MET A 1 1.12 -0.71 -20.46
C MET A 1 -0.21 -0.31 -19.88
N GLU A 2 -0.82 -1.16 -19.06
CA GLU A 2 -2.05 -0.79 -18.36
C GLU A 2 -1.77 0.46 -17.50
N GLN A 3 -2.57 1.51 -17.66
CA GLN A 3 -2.30 2.76 -16.97
C GLN A 3 -2.64 2.60 -15.49
N LEU A 4 -1.65 2.79 -14.61
CA LEU A 4 -1.88 2.72 -13.17
C LEU A 4 -2.93 3.75 -12.74
N SER A 5 -3.85 3.31 -11.87
CA SER A 5 -4.85 4.20 -11.27
C SER A 5 -4.19 5.22 -10.34
N LYS A 6 -4.96 6.26 -9.96
CA LYS A 6 -4.46 7.28 -9.02
C LYS A 6 -4.09 6.67 -7.66
N VAL A 7 -4.81 5.64 -7.21
CA VAL A 7 -4.56 4.98 -5.92
C VAL A 7 -3.31 4.08 -6.00
N GLU A 8 -3.13 3.38 -7.12
CA GLU A 8 -1.91 2.58 -7.35
C GLU A 8 -0.66 3.46 -7.35
N LYS A 9 -0.70 4.57 -8.10
CA LYS A 9 0.41 5.56 -8.12
C LYS A 9 0.67 6.13 -6.73
N PHE A 10 -0.39 6.41 -5.98
CA PHE A 10 -0.28 6.91 -4.62
C PHE A 10 0.42 5.90 -3.69
N VAL A 11 0.06 4.63 -3.74
CA VAL A 11 0.71 3.58 -2.92
C VAL A 11 2.21 3.47 -3.24
N LEU A 12 2.58 3.46 -4.53
CA LEU A 12 3.98 3.42 -4.95
C LEU A 12 4.75 4.65 -4.45
N ALA A 13 4.18 5.85 -4.66
CA ALA A 13 4.79 7.10 -4.22
C ALA A 13 4.96 7.15 -2.69
N TYR A 14 3.93 6.76 -1.95
CA TYR A 14 3.99 6.71 -0.48
C TYR A 14 5.12 5.81 0.00
N LEU A 15 5.23 4.58 -0.53
CA LEU A 15 6.31 3.66 -0.15
C LEU A 15 7.69 4.18 -0.52
N TRP A 16 7.81 4.84 -1.68
CA TRP A 16 9.06 5.44 -2.12
C TRP A 16 9.49 6.60 -1.22
N TYR A 17 8.61 7.57 -0.98
CA TYR A 17 8.97 8.80 -0.28
C TYR A 17 9.06 8.62 1.23
N GLU A 18 8.17 7.82 1.85
CA GLU A 18 8.17 7.63 3.30
C GLU A 18 9.18 6.55 3.76
N TYR A 19 9.47 5.57 2.91
CA TYR A 19 10.28 4.40 3.30
C TYR A 19 11.42 4.07 2.33
N GLY A 20 11.73 4.93 1.36
CA GLY A 20 12.79 4.66 0.38
C GLY A 20 12.53 3.43 -0.49
N GLY A 21 11.27 3.00 -0.59
CA GLY A 21 10.86 1.85 -1.39
C GLY A 21 10.81 0.51 -0.65
N SER A 22 11.14 0.43 0.64
CA SER A 22 10.97 -0.81 1.41
C SER A 22 10.81 -0.57 2.90
N THR A 23 9.93 -1.34 3.56
CA THR A 23 9.80 -1.29 5.03
C THR A 23 9.35 -2.62 5.61
N TYR A 24 9.67 -2.81 6.89
CA TYR A 24 9.21 -3.93 7.70
C TYR A 24 8.05 -3.50 8.59
N PHE A 25 7.12 -4.41 8.85
CA PHE A 25 5.98 -4.14 9.72
C PHE A 25 5.59 -5.35 10.58
N MET A 26 5.03 -5.06 11.75
CA MET A 26 4.50 -6.05 12.68
C MET A 26 2.98 -6.12 12.58
N ARG A 27 2.46 -7.07 11.78
CA ARG A 27 1.01 -7.18 11.50
C ARG A 27 0.20 -8.02 12.49
N GLY A 28 0.85 -8.67 13.46
CA GLY A 28 0.19 -9.66 14.30
C GLY A 28 -0.48 -10.76 13.46
N SER A 29 -1.78 -10.96 13.63
CA SER A 29 -2.59 -11.94 12.88
C SER A 29 -3.27 -11.40 11.62
N LYS A 30 -3.18 -10.09 11.32
CA LYS A 30 -3.85 -9.50 10.14
C LYS A 30 -3.23 -9.97 8.84
N ALA A 31 -3.96 -9.93 7.74
CA ALA A 31 -3.35 -10.15 6.42
C ALA A 31 -2.35 -9.02 6.11
N PRO A 32 -1.19 -9.31 5.46
CA PRO A 32 -0.21 -8.29 5.11
C PRO A 32 -0.81 -7.10 4.34
N GLU A 33 -1.70 -7.36 3.38
CA GLU A 33 -2.33 -6.33 2.54
C GLU A 33 -3.28 -5.45 3.35
N GLU A 34 -4.01 -6.05 4.28
CA GLU A 34 -4.93 -5.34 5.17
C GLU A 34 -4.16 -4.44 6.12
N PHE A 35 -3.09 -4.97 6.73
CA PHE A 35 -2.24 -4.19 7.63
C PHE A 35 -1.58 -3.02 6.89
N LEU A 36 -0.99 -3.28 5.72
CA LEU A 36 -0.35 -2.23 4.94
C LEU A 36 -1.35 -1.15 4.51
N ALA A 37 -2.55 -1.52 4.10
CA ALA A 37 -3.58 -0.56 3.74
C ALA A 37 -4.02 0.30 4.94
N GLU A 38 -4.19 -0.30 6.12
CA GLU A 38 -4.48 0.45 7.34
C GLU A 38 -3.35 1.39 7.73
N MET A 39 -2.10 0.94 7.61
CA MET A 39 -0.91 1.76 7.90
C MET A 39 -0.91 3.03 7.03
N ILE A 40 -1.07 2.86 5.70
CA ILE A 40 -1.10 3.97 4.74
C ILE A 40 -2.27 4.93 5.06
N ILE A 41 -3.47 4.40 5.26
CA ILE A 41 -4.66 5.24 5.47
C ILE A 41 -4.60 5.98 6.81
N ASN A 42 -4.13 5.34 7.87
CA ASN A 42 -4.04 5.97 9.18
C ASN A 42 -3.00 7.10 9.20
N ASP A 43 -1.95 6.99 8.40
CA ASP A 43 -0.94 8.05 8.28
C ASP A 43 -1.48 9.27 7.52
N VAL A 44 -2.21 9.01 6.43
CA VAL A 44 -2.71 10.06 5.51
C VAL A 44 -4.02 10.68 5.99
N MET A 45 -4.81 9.93 6.77
CA MET A 45 -6.07 10.36 7.35
C MET A 45 -6.05 10.14 8.88
N PRO A 46 -5.28 10.95 9.63
CA PRO A 46 -5.06 10.74 11.06
C PRO A 46 -6.30 11.01 11.94
N GLU A 47 -7.34 11.64 11.38
CA GLU A 47 -8.61 11.84 12.08
C GLU A 47 -9.33 10.50 12.31
N ARG A 48 -10.03 10.41 13.44
CA ARG A 48 -10.72 9.17 13.84
C ARG A 48 -11.88 8.86 12.87
N ARG A 49 -11.57 8.04 11.86
CA ARG A 49 -12.51 7.43 10.89
C ARG A 49 -13.40 8.46 10.18
N PRO A 50 -12.83 9.24 9.25
CA PRO A 50 -13.62 10.09 8.37
C PRO A 50 -14.69 9.28 7.64
N ARG A 51 -15.74 9.96 7.16
CA ARG A 51 -16.91 9.35 6.50
C ARG A 51 -16.56 8.31 5.43
N HIS A 52 -15.44 8.51 4.74
CA HIS A 52 -14.97 7.69 3.61
C HIS A 52 -13.82 6.72 3.98
N TYR A 53 -13.52 6.53 5.27
CA TYR A 53 -12.39 5.72 5.72
C TYR A 53 -12.43 4.30 5.15
N MET A 54 -13.58 3.61 5.26
CA MET A 54 -13.70 2.22 4.79
C MET A 54 -13.57 2.12 3.27
N GLU A 55 -14.06 3.12 2.54
CA GLU A 55 -13.96 3.18 1.07
C GLU A 55 -12.51 3.40 0.63
N ALA A 56 -11.79 4.29 1.32
CA ALA A 56 -10.38 4.55 1.09
C ALA A 56 -9.52 3.32 1.42
N LEU A 57 -9.76 2.68 2.57
CA LEU A 57 -9.08 1.45 2.99
C LEU A 57 -9.23 0.34 1.95
N GLU A 58 -10.46 0.08 1.50
CA GLU A 58 -10.73 -0.94 0.49
C GLU A 58 -10.15 -0.57 -0.89
N ALA A 59 -10.09 0.72 -1.24
CA ALA A 59 -9.43 1.18 -2.46
C ALA A 59 -7.92 0.94 -2.42
N VAL A 60 -7.26 1.27 -1.30
CA VAL A 60 -5.82 1.06 -1.12
C VAL A 60 -5.49 -0.43 -1.09
N LYS A 61 -6.27 -1.25 -0.38
CA LYS A 61 -6.10 -2.71 -0.34
C LYS A 61 -6.20 -3.34 -1.73
N ARG A 62 -7.17 -2.90 -2.56
CA ARG A 62 -7.27 -3.34 -3.97
C ARG A 62 -6.06 -2.90 -4.79
N ALA A 63 -5.57 -1.67 -4.58
CA ALA A 63 -4.39 -1.16 -5.26
C ALA A 63 -3.13 -1.98 -4.91
N ILE A 64 -2.90 -2.27 -3.62
CA ILE A 64 -1.78 -3.12 -3.16
C ILE A 64 -1.83 -4.48 -3.85
N LYS A 65 -3.00 -5.14 -3.85
CA LYS A 65 -3.17 -6.44 -4.50
C LYS A 65 -2.83 -6.37 -6.00
N LYS A 66 -3.35 -5.37 -6.71
CA LYS A 66 -3.07 -5.19 -8.15
C LYS A 66 -1.59 -4.90 -8.42
N LEU A 67 -0.92 -4.14 -7.55
CA LEU A 67 0.51 -3.88 -7.65
C LEU A 67 1.35 -5.14 -7.39
N CYS A 68 0.92 -6.04 -6.50
CA CYS A 68 1.52 -7.37 -6.36
C CYS A 68 1.34 -8.20 -7.63
N ASP A 69 0.13 -8.24 -8.18
CA ASP A 69 -0.19 -8.99 -9.41
C ASP A 69 0.62 -8.48 -10.61
N PHE A 70 0.93 -7.18 -10.65
CA PHE A 70 1.76 -6.53 -11.66
C PHE A 70 3.26 -6.59 -11.38
N TRP A 71 3.68 -7.25 -10.30
CA TRP A 71 5.07 -7.33 -9.90
C TRP A 71 5.72 -5.96 -9.67
N ALA A 72 4.94 -4.92 -9.33
CA ALA A 72 5.45 -3.62 -8.93
C ALA A 72 5.79 -3.58 -7.43
N LEU A 73 5.12 -4.43 -6.65
CA LEU A 73 5.26 -4.53 -5.20
C LEU A 73 5.45 -5.99 -4.81
N GLN A 74 6.39 -6.27 -3.92
CA GLN A 74 6.51 -7.54 -3.23
C GLN A 74 6.05 -7.38 -1.80
N LEU A 75 5.12 -8.23 -1.39
CA LEU A 75 4.59 -8.25 -0.03
C LEU A 75 4.87 -9.62 0.58
N SER A 76 5.81 -9.66 1.51
CA SER A 76 6.07 -10.83 2.33
C SER A 76 5.37 -10.66 3.68
N GLY A 77 5.26 -11.73 4.47
CA GLY A 77 4.53 -11.71 5.73
C GLY A 77 4.91 -10.59 6.71
N TYR A 78 6.08 -9.97 6.59
CA TYR A 78 6.52 -8.89 7.49
C TYR A 78 7.20 -7.73 6.77
N GLU A 79 7.20 -7.73 5.44
CA GLU A 79 7.96 -6.77 4.63
C GLU A 79 7.16 -6.38 3.39
N VAL A 80 7.26 -5.11 3.02
CA VAL A 80 6.86 -4.61 1.71
C VAL A 80 8.08 -3.99 1.03
N SER A 81 8.28 -4.29 -0.25
CA SER A 81 9.31 -3.67 -1.07
C SER A 81 8.82 -3.39 -2.49
N LEU A 82 9.27 -2.27 -3.05
CA LEU A 82 9.08 -1.93 -4.46
C LEU A 82 10.08 -2.71 -5.29
N THR A 83 9.59 -3.38 -6.34
CA THR A 83 10.46 -4.03 -7.32
C THR A 83 11.09 -3.00 -8.25
N VAL A 84 11.99 -3.44 -9.13
CA VAL A 84 12.54 -2.61 -10.21
C VAL A 84 11.45 -1.99 -11.09
N PHE A 85 10.26 -2.59 -11.20
CA PHE A 85 9.13 -2.01 -11.93
C PHE A 85 8.35 -0.97 -11.12
N GLY A 86 8.22 -1.17 -9.81
CA GLY A 86 7.53 -0.22 -8.92
C GLY A 86 8.33 1.06 -8.63
N GLN A 87 9.64 1.04 -8.89
CA GLN A 87 10.55 2.18 -8.71
C GLN A 87 10.66 3.09 -9.94
N GLN A 88 10.09 2.70 -11.08
CA GLN A 88 10.18 3.44 -12.35
C GLN A 88 9.14 4.55 -12.48
#